data_AF-A0A482LP07-F1
#
_entry.id   AF-A0A482LP07-F1
#
_cell.length_a   1.000
_cell.length_b   1.000
_cell.length_c   1.000
_cell.angle_alpha   90.00
_cell.angle_beta   90.00
_cell.angle_gamma   90.00
#
_symmetry.space_group_name_H-M   'P 1'
#
loop_
_entity.id
_entity.type
_entity.pdbx_description
1 polymer ?
#
loop_
_entity_poly.entity_id
_entity_poly.type
_entity_poly.pdbx_seq_one_letter_code
_entity_poly.pdbx_strand_id
1 'polypeptide(L)'
;MSVNYAAGLSPYADKGICGLPEVFDSPEELKTKVETLAQWIKESQYMVVHSGAGISTSTGIPDFRGPKGVWTMEERGETPHFNTTFEDARPSVTHMALLQLQRAGHLKYLISQNVDGLHLRSGFPRDRLSELHGNMFVEECEKCGKQYVRDTVIGVMGLKPTGRYCDVTRSRGLRSCRGKLISTILDWEDSLPDRDLNRADEACRRADLALTLGTSLQIKPSGDLPLLTKRTGGKVVIVNLQPTKHDKHAHLLIHGYVDEVMGQLMKLLGLEVPEWAGPTLCESSGGDLDILPFGAWKKEVKIELKIEENKDAVPKKRKKKEQGGEINCKKDVKVEEETKEEGKEAAFSDSRPIKAQTDIEQPPS
;
A
#
# COMPACT_ATOMS: atom_id res chain seq x y z
N MET A 1 -21.50 -18.35 11.41
CA MET A 1 -20.28 -18.95 10.84
C MET A 1 -19.50 -17.83 10.19
N SER A 2 -18.26 -17.57 10.60
CA SER A 2 -17.43 -16.53 9.99
C SER A 2 -17.22 -16.89 8.52
N VAL A 3 -17.55 -15.95 7.62
CA VAL A 3 -17.29 -16.13 6.20
C VAL A 3 -15.78 -16.07 6.02
N ASN A 4 -15.14 -17.22 5.76
CA ASN A 4 -13.74 -17.24 5.37
C ASN A 4 -13.64 -16.69 3.94
N TYR A 5 -13.20 -15.43 3.79
CA TYR A 5 -13.03 -14.79 2.48
C TYR A 5 -12.27 -15.68 1.49
N ALA A 6 -11.19 -16.32 1.95
CA ALA A 6 -10.36 -17.18 1.10
C ALA A 6 -11.10 -18.41 0.55
N ALA A 7 -12.10 -18.93 1.27
CA ALA A 7 -12.87 -20.09 0.82
C ALA A 7 -13.80 -19.78 -0.36
N GLY A 8 -14.08 -18.50 -0.62
CA GLY A 8 -14.90 -18.05 -1.75
C GLY A 8 -14.12 -17.73 -3.02
N LEU A 9 -12.77 -17.77 -2.97
CA LEU A 9 -11.90 -17.46 -4.10
C LEU A 9 -11.65 -18.67 -4.99
N SER A 10 -11.29 -18.41 -6.25
CA SER A 10 -10.83 -19.45 -7.15
C SER A 10 -9.50 -20.06 -6.66
N PRO A 11 -9.22 -21.35 -6.93
CA PRO A 11 -7.92 -21.94 -6.67
C PRO A 11 -6.83 -21.17 -7.42
N TYR A 12 -5.72 -20.86 -6.74
CA TYR A 12 -4.62 -20.11 -7.34
C TYR A 12 -3.29 -20.60 -6.77
N ALA A 13 -2.33 -20.91 -7.65
CA ALA A 13 -1.09 -21.57 -7.25
C ALA A 13 -0.09 -20.63 -6.58
N ASP A 14 -0.02 -19.37 -7.00
CA ASP A 14 0.94 -18.41 -6.47
C ASP A 14 0.32 -17.58 -5.34
N LYS A 15 0.48 -18.04 -4.09
CA LYS A 15 0.08 -17.29 -2.91
C LYS A 15 1.17 -16.32 -2.43
N GLY A 16 2.32 -16.26 -3.08
CA GLY A 16 3.51 -15.55 -2.63
C GLY A 16 4.30 -16.33 -1.57
N ILE A 17 5.18 -15.62 -0.86
CA ILE A 17 6.03 -16.18 0.21
C ILE A 17 5.26 -16.11 1.53
N CYS A 18 4.95 -17.28 2.10
CA CYS A 18 4.19 -17.45 3.33
C CYS A 18 5.08 -17.87 4.50
N GLY A 19 4.67 -17.52 5.72
CA GLY A 19 5.27 -18.04 6.96
C GLY A 19 6.71 -17.63 7.22
N LEU A 20 7.18 -16.50 6.69
CA LEU A 20 8.50 -15.97 7.02
C LEU A 20 8.64 -15.71 8.53
N PRO A 21 9.84 -15.86 9.12
CA PRO A 21 10.07 -15.51 10.51
C PRO A 21 9.74 -14.04 10.80
N GLU A 22 9.17 -13.80 11.98
CA GLU A 22 8.98 -12.44 12.49
C GLU A 22 10.29 -11.91 13.09
N VAL A 23 10.47 -10.60 12.96
CA VAL A 23 11.58 -9.82 13.51
C VAL A 23 11.00 -8.83 14.50
N PHE A 24 11.76 -8.54 15.56
CA PHE A 24 11.37 -7.60 16.61
C PHE A 24 12.56 -6.70 16.90
N ASP A 25 12.38 -5.39 16.74
CA ASP A 25 13.36 -4.40 17.18
C ASP A 25 13.42 -4.41 18.73
N SER A 26 14.58 -4.06 19.31
CA SER A 26 14.66 -3.91 20.78
C SER A 26 13.77 -2.74 21.24
N PRO A 27 13.34 -2.69 22.51
CA PRO A 27 12.53 -1.57 23.01
C PRO A 27 13.16 -0.19 22.77
N GLU A 28 14.49 -0.07 22.92
CA GLU A 28 15.24 1.16 22.70
C GLU A 28 15.32 1.53 21.22
N GLU A 29 15.55 0.55 20.35
CA GLU A 29 15.57 0.74 18.91
C GLU A 29 14.18 1.13 18.39
N LEU A 30 13.15 0.42 18.83
CA LEU A 30 11.76 0.70 18.50
C LEU A 30 11.39 2.14 18.87
N LYS A 31 11.68 2.54 20.12
CA LYS A 31 11.43 3.91 20.59
C LYS A 31 12.11 4.96 19.69
N THR A 32 13.39 4.76 19.39
CA THR A 32 14.18 5.69 18.55
C THR A 32 13.61 5.80 17.13
N LYS A 33 13.19 4.67 16.55
CA LYS A 33 12.56 4.62 15.23
C LYS A 33 11.19 5.32 15.23
N VAL A 34 10.38 5.12 16.27
CA VAL A 34 9.08 5.78 16.41
C VAL A 34 9.23 7.29 16.61
N GLU A 35 10.26 7.74 17.34
CA GLU A 35 10.62 9.16 17.45
C GLU A 35 10.99 9.76 16.08
N THR A 36 11.78 9.03 15.30
CA THR A 36 12.13 9.42 13.92
C THR A 36 10.89 9.52 13.03
N LEU A 37 9.98 8.53 13.11
CA LEU A 37 8.72 8.54 12.39
C LEU A 37 7.85 9.73 12.80
N ALA A 38 7.71 10.02 14.10
CA ALA A 38 6.96 11.16 14.59
C ALA A 38 7.50 12.49 14.05
N GLN A 39 8.83 12.63 13.98
CA GLN A 39 9.46 13.80 13.39
C GLN A 39 9.13 13.93 11.89
N TRP A 40 9.25 12.85 11.11
CA TRP A 40 8.93 12.90 9.68
C TRP A 40 7.45 13.18 9.40
N ILE A 41 6.54 12.71 10.26
CA ILE A 41 5.10 13.02 10.16
C ILE A 41 4.83 14.50 10.44
N LYS A 42 5.54 15.12 11.39
CA LYS A 42 5.41 16.56 11.67
C LYS A 42 5.94 17.43 10.51
N GLU A 43 6.97 16.96 9.81
CA GLU A 43 7.58 17.67 8.68
C GLU A 43 6.80 17.47 7.37
N SER A 44 6.21 16.29 7.17
CA SER A 44 5.46 15.91 5.97
C SER A 44 4.25 16.82 5.74
N GLN A 45 4.09 17.28 4.51
CA GLN A 45 2.92 18.06 4.07
C GLN A 45 1.84 17.15 3.46
N TYR A 46 2.26 16.00 2.90
CA TYR A 46 1.34 15.06 2.28
C TYR A 46 1.74 13.62 2.60
N MET A 47 1.28 13.13 3.75
CA MET A 47 1.45 11.73 4.12
C MET A 47 0.33 10.87 3.55
N VAL A 48 0.70 9.73 2.97
CA VAL A 48 -0.21 8.64 2.62
C VAL A 48 0.10 7.40 3.45
N VAL A 49 -0.94 6.63 3.76
CA VAL A 49 -0.80 5.36 4.49
C VAL A 49 -1.23 4.20 3.60
N HIS A 50 -0.47 3.12 3.64
CA HIS A 50 -0.82 1.84 3.04
C HIS A 50 -1.08 0.81 4.14
N SER A 51 -2.27 0.22 4.19
CA SER A 51 -2.57 -0.82 5.19
C SER A 51 -2.80 -2.19 4.56
N GLY A 52 -2.37 -3.23 5.27
CA GLY A 52 -2.70 -4.62 4.98
C GLY A 52 -3.24 -5.36 6.19
N ALA A 53 -3.40 -6.68 6.05
CA ALA A 53 -4.13 -7.49 7.02
C ALA A 53 -3.50 -7.51 8.42
N GLY A 54 -2.20 -7.18 8.53
CA GLY A 54 -1.50 -7.09 9.81
C GLY A 54 -2.15 -6.13 10.81
N ILE A 55 -2.79 -5.04 10.34
CA ILE A 55 -3.45 -4.06 11.23
C ILE A 55 -4.75 -4.57 11.87
N SER A 56 -5.28 -5.70 11.38
CA SER A 56 -6.52 -6.33 11.86
C SER A 56 -6.25 -7.60 12.67
N THR A 57 -4.99 -8.01 12.81
CA THR A 57 -4.64 -9.23 13.56
C THR A 57 -5.01 -9.15 15.04
N SER A 58 -4.81 -7.99 15.67
CA SER A 58 -5.20 -7.73 17.07
C SER A 58 -6.72 -7.70 17.30
N THR A 59 -7.52 -7.60 16.22
CA THR A 59 -8.99 -7.64 16.29
C THR A 59 -9.54 -9.05 16.19
N GLY A 60 -8.68 -10.07 16.02
CA GLY A 60 -9.06 -11.47 15.89
C GLY A 60 -9.30 -11.94 14.45
N ILE A 61 -9.00 -11.10 13.45
CA ILE A 61 -9.02 -11.48 12.03
C ILE A 61 -7.60 -11.92 11.64
N PRO A 62 -7.37 -13.15 11.16
CA PRO A 62 -6.04 -13.58 10.76
C PRO A 62 -5.53 -12.79 9.55
N ASP A 63 -4.21 -12.62 9.45
CA ASP A 63 -3.60 -12.14 8.21
C ASP A 63 -3.55 -13.25 7.15
N PHE A 64 -2.89 -12.97 6.03
CA PHE A 64 -2.76 -13.92 4.92
C PHE A 64 -1.47 -14.75 4.96
N ARG A 65 -0.33 -14.17 5.36
CA ARG A 65 1.02 -14.74 5.15
C ARG A 65 1.88 -14.80 6.40
N GLY A 66 1.36 -14.33 7.54
CA GLY A 66 1.99 -14.46 8.84
C GLY A 66 2.21 -15.92 9.23
N PRO A 67 2.87 -16.21 10.36
CA PRO A 67 3.12 -17.58 10.82
C PRO A 67 1.85 -18.46 10.95
N LYS A 68 0.70 -17.81 11.17
CA LYS A 68 -0.65 -18.40 11.27
C LYS A 68 -1.63 -17.81 10.23
N GLY A 69 -1.11 -17.17 9.18
CA GLY A 69 -1.92 -16.54 8.15
C GLY A 69 -2.69 -17.54 7.30
N VAL A 70 -3.78 -17.11 6.67
CA VAL A 70 -4.69 -17.96 5.89
C VAL A 70 -3.96 -18.84 4.87
N TRP A 71 -3.05 -18.28 4.07
CA TRP A 71 -2.29 -19.02 3.07
C TRP A 71 -1.19 -19.88 3.68
N THR A 72 -0.56 -19.42 4.77
CA THR A 72 0.43 -20.22 5.52
C THR A 72 -0.19 -21.49 6.10
N MET A 73 -1.41 -21.40 6.63
CA MET A 73 -2.13 -22.55 7.17
C MET A 73 -2.60 -23.48 6.06
N GLU A 74 -3.11 -22.93 4.94
CA GLU A 74 -3.50 -23.71 3.75
C GLU A 74 -2.31 -24.52 3.19
N GLU A 75 -1.12 -23.92 3.07
CA GLU A 75 0.11 -24.61 2.63
C GLU A 75 0.50 -25.78 3.54
N ARG A 76 0.09 -25.74 4.82
CA ARG A 76 0.30 -26.81 5.81
C ARG A 76 -0.85 -27.82 5.87
N GLY A 77 -1.93 -27.62 5.10
CA GLY A 77 -3.15 -28.41 5.19
C GLY A 77 -3.97 -28.14 6.44
N GLU A 78 -3.77 -26.98 7.07
CA GLU A 78 -4.43 -26.56 8.30
C GLU A 78 -5.48 -25.46 8.01
N THR A 79 -6.41 -25.25 8.95
CA THR A 79 -7.43 -24.20 8.83
C THR A 79 -7.04 -22.97 9.65
N PRO A 80 -7.12 -21.75 9.11
CA PRO A 80 -6.88 -20.54 9.90
C PRO A 80 -7.94 -20.36 10.99
N HIS A 81 -7.52 -19.84 12.14
CA HIS A 81 -8.41 -19.59 13.27
C HIS A 81 -8.90 -18.13 13.26
N PHE A 82 -10.22 -17.95 13.27
CA PHE A 82 -10.86 -16.64 13.41
C PHE A 82 -11.40 -16.50 14.83
N ASN A 83 -11.01 -15.45 15.54
CA ASN A 83 -11.49 -15.16 16.90
C ASN A 83 -12.75 -14.27 16.90
N THR A 84 -13.16 -13.78 15.73
CA THR A 84 -14.33 -12.91 15.57
C THR A 84 -14.98 -13.12 14.19
N THR A 85 -16.19 -12.60 14.02
CA THR A 85 -16.82 -12.42 12.71
C THR A 85 -16.46 -11.03 12.15
N PHE A 86 -16.65 -10.80 10.85
CA PHE A 86 -16.44 -9.45 10.29
C PHE A 86 -17.43 -8.44 10.89
N GLU A 87 -18.66 -8.86 11.18
CA GLU A 87 -19.69 -8.04 11.81
C GLU A 87 -19.37 -7.65 13.25
N ASP A 88 -18.74 -8.55 14.01
CA ASP A 88 -18.41 -8.33 15.43
C ASP A 88 -17.01 -7.73 15.62
N ALA A 89 -16.17 -7.76 14.58
CA ALA A 89 -14.85 -7.17 14.61
C ALA A 89 -14.91 -5.67 14.94
N ARG A 90 -14.09 -5.28 15.92
CA ARG A 90 -13.91 -3.90 16.36
C ARG A 90 -12.63 -3.34 15.73
N PRO A 91 -12.61 -2.09 15.25
CA PRO A 91 -11.39 -1.46 14.77
C PRO A 91 -10.27 -1.51 15.82
N SER A 92 -9.04 -1.82 15.40
CA SER A 92 -7.88 -1.82 16.30
C SER A 92 -7.46 -0.39 16.71
N VAL A 93 -6.52 -0.31 17.65
CA VAL A 93 -5.87 0.97 18.02
C VAL A 93 -5.30 1.65 16.78
N THR A 94 -4.68 0.90 15.87
CA THR A 94 -4.15 1.40 14.60
C THR A 94 -5.24 2.03 13.73
N HIS A 95 -6.41 1.39 13.58
CA HIS A 95 -7.52 1.95 12.80
C HIS A 95 -7.99 3.30 13.37
N MET A 96 -8.16 3.37 14.70
CA MET A 96 -8.63 4.58 15.36
C MET A 96 -7.55 5.69 15.37
N ALA A 97 -6.28 5.32 15.47
CA ALA A 97 -5.16 6.26 15.32
C ALA A 97 -5.11 6.86 13.91
N LEU A 98 -5.33 6.07 12.87
CA LEU A 98 -5.41 6.57 11.49
C LEU A 98 -6.58 7.55 11.29
N LEU A 99 -7.75 7.27 11.87
CA LEU A 99 -8.87 8.21 11.88
C LEU A 99 -8.45 9.54 12.53
N GLN A 100 -7.78 9.50 13.67
CA GLN A 100 -7.35 10.72 14.35
C GLN A 100 -6.27 11.47 13.58
N LEU A 101 -5.30 10.77 12.98
CA LEU A 101 -4.28 11.39 12.12
C LEU A 101 -4.91 12.09 10.91
N GLN A 102 -5.99 11.53 10.36
CA GLN A 102 -6.75 12.17 9.29
C GLN A 102 -7.44 13.43 9.82
N ARG A 103 -8.16 13.34 10.96
CA ARG A 103 -8.83 14.49 11.58
C ARG A 103 -7.88 15.61 11.99
N ALA A 104 -6.67 15.27 12.39
CA ALA A 104 -5.60 16.23 12.73
C ALA A 104 -4.88 16.78 11.48
N GLY A 105 -5.22 16.34 10.28
CA GLY A 105 -4.67 16.84 9.01
C GLY A 105 -3.32 16.23 8.61
N HIS A 106 -2.75 15.32 9.40
CA HIS A 106 -1.49 14.64 9.10
C HIS A 106 -1.65 13.61 7.98
N LEU A 107 -2.72 12.80 8.02
CA LEU A 107 -2.98 11.76 7.02
C LEU A 107 -3.89 12.29 5.90
N LYS A 108 -3.35 12.42 4.69
CA LYS A 108 -4.09 12.94 3.54
C LYS A 108 -4.85 11.87 2.78
N TYR A 109 -4.33 10.64 2.73
CA TYR A 109 -4.98 9.56 1.99
C TYR A 109 -4.61 8.18 2.53
N LEU A 110 -5.58 7.29 2.60
CA LEU A 110 -5.43 5.91 3.05
C LEU A 110 -5.70 4.93 1.90
N ILE A 111 -4.74 4.06 1.64
CA ILE A 111 -4.80 3.02 0.62
C ILE A 111 -4.81 1.67 1.33
N SER A 112 -5.90 0.93 1.22
CA SER A 112 -6.04 -0.36 1.91
C SER A 112 -6.10 -1.55 0.95
N GLN A 113 -5.46 -2.64 1.35
CA GLN A 113 -5.62 -3.97 0.76
C GLN A 113 -6.65 -4.81 1.54
N ASN A 114 -7.18 -4.29 2.65
CA ASN A 114 -8.07 -5.05 3.52
C ASN A 114 -9.49 -5.05 2.97
N VAL A 115 -10.13 -6.22 3.07
CA VAL A 115 -11.54 -6.41 2.72
C VAL A 115 -12.45 -6.43 3.96
N ASP A 116 -11.88 -6.35 5.16
CA ASP A 116 -12.60 -6.49 6.44
C ASP A 116 -13.59 -5.35 6.74
N GLY A 117 -13.49 -4.23 6.02
CA GLY A 117 -14.35 -3.06 6.16
C GLY A 117 -14.16 -2.26 7.46
N LEU A 118 -13.13 -2.53 8.26
CA LEU A 118 -12.90 -1.86 9.54
C LEU A 118 -12.56 -0.38 9.38
N HIS A 119 -11.90 0.02 8.28
CA HIS A 119 -11.69 1.44 7.98
C HIS A 119 -13.01 2.19 7.76
N LEU A 120 -13.95 1.64 6.97
CA LEU A 120 -15.26 2.27 6.80
C LEU A 120 -16.03 2.31 8.12
N ARG A 121 -16.05 1.19 8.84
CA ARG A 121 -16.82 1.04 10.09
C ARG A 121 -16.24 1.84 11.26
N SER A 122 -14.96 2.23 11.21
CA SER A 122 -14.35 3.13 12.20
C SER A 122 -14.82 4.58 12.07
N GLY A 123 -15.45 4.95 10.94
CA GLY A 123 -15.78 6.32 10.60
C GLY A 123 -14.70 7.04 9.79
N PHE A 124 -13.72 6.31 9.22
CA PHE A 124 -12.76 6.90 8.30
C PHE A 124 -13.47 7.41 7.04
N PRO A 125 -13.18 8.64 6.57
CA PRO A 125 -13.91 9.24 5.46
C PRO A 125 -13.63 8.55 4.12
N ARG A 126 -14.71 8.16 3.42
CA ARG A 126 -14.64 7.42 2.14
C ARG A 126 -13.96 8.19 1.02
N ASP A 127 -14.11 9.50 0.98
CA ASP A 127 -13.44 10.37 0.02
C ASP A 127 -11.92 10.49 0.25
N ARG A 128 -11.38 9.91 1.33
CA ARG A 128 -9.94 9.77 1.62
C ARG A 128 -9.44 8.32 1.67
N LEU A 129 -10.27 7.36 1.26
CA LEU A 129 -9.96 5.94 1.26
C LEU A 129 -10.00 5.36 -0.17
N SER A 130 -9.02 4.52 -0.49
CA SER A 130 -9.07 3.57 -1.59
C SER A 130 -9.06 2.14 -1.07
N GLU A 131 -10.10 1.37 -1.38
CA GLU A 131 -10.24 -0.05 -1.00
C GLU A 131 -9.89 -0.93 -2.20
N LEU A 132 -8.59 -1.19 -2.39
CA LEU A 132 -8.08 -1.74 -3.65
C LEU A 132 -8.55 -3.18 -3.93
N HIS A 133 -8.88 -3.95 -2.90
CA HIS A 133 -9.31 -5.35 -3.03
C HIS A 133 -10.80 -5.55 -2.72
N GLY A 134 -11.55 -4.45 -2.61
CA GLY A 134 -12.96 -4.44 -2.26
C GLY A 134 -13.22 -4.42 -0.76
N ASN A 135 -14.48 -4.58 -0.37
CA ASN A 135 -14.93 -4.58 1.01
C ASN A 135 -16.11 -5.54 1.20
N MET A 136 -16.05 -6.39 2.23
CA MET A 136 -17.04 -7.44 2.51
C MET A 136 -18.45 -6.89 2.79
N PHE A 137 -18.57 -5.60 3.12
CA PHE A 137 -19.81 -4.89 3.40
C PHE A 137 -20.31 -4.04 2.23
N VAL A 138 -19.59 -4.00 1.11
CA VAL A 138 -19.90 -3.12 -0.02
C VAL A 138 -20.27 -3.91 -1.26
N GLU A 139 -21.42 -3.56 -1.83
CA GLU A 139 -21.85 -4.02 -3.15
C GLU A 139 -22.02 -2.84 -4.10
N GLU A 140 -21.82 -3.07 -5.39
CA GLU A 140 -21.84 -2.04 -6.43
C GLU A 140 -22.85 -2.39 -7.53
N CYS A 141 -23.53 -1.38 -8.06
CA CYS A 141 -24.37 -1.57 -9.23
C CYS A 141 -23.56 -1.63 -10.53
N GLU A 142 -23.61 -2.76 -11.23
CA GLU A 142 -22.93 -3.00 -12.51
C GLU A 142 -23.33 -2.00 -13.63
N LYS A 143 -24.46 -1.29 -13.49
CA LYS A 143 -24.98 -0.35 -14.51
C LYS A 143 -24.63 1.11 -14.25
N CYS A 144 -24.56 1.52 -12.99
CA CYS A 144 -24.42 2.95 -12.65
C CYS A 144 -23.29 3.23 -11.65
N GLY A 145 -22.58 2.22 -11.18
CA GLY A 145 -21.46 2.36 -10.24
C GLY A 145 -21.86 2.82 -8.83
N LYS A 146 -23.16 2.93 -8.52
CA LYS A 146 -23.59 3.26 -7.15
C LYS A 146 -23.20 2.13 -6.20
N GLN A 147 -22.40 2.48 -5.21
CA GLN A 147 -22.03 1.60 -4.11
C GLN A 147 -23.03 1.72 -2.96
N TYR A 148 -23.29 0.58 -2.30
CA TYR A 148 -24.12 0.44 -1.12
C TYR A 148 -23.29 -0.21 -0.02
N VAL A 149 -23.19 0.47 1.12
CA VAL A 149 -22.58 -0.08 2.34
C VAL A 149 -23.68 -0.73 3.17
N ARG A 150 -23.44 -1.95 3.63
CA ARG A 150 -24.39 -2.75 4.41
C ARG A 150 -23.87 -2.97 5.83
N ASP A 151 -24.77 -3.31 6.74
CA ASP A 151 -24.42 -3.60 8.14
C ASP A 151 -23.90 -5.03 8.32
N THR A 152 -24.23 -5.93 7.38
CA THR A 152 -23.82 -7.34 7.35
C THR A 152 -22.98 -7.61 6.12
N VAL A 153 -22.14 -8.65 6.16
CA VAL A 153 -21.36 -9.02 4.98
C VAL A 153 -22.27 -9.42 3.81
N ILE A 154 -21.83 -9.10 2.59
CA ILE A 154 -22.53 -9.43 1.34
C ILE A 154 -22.54 -10.94 1.09
N GLY A 155 -21.51 -11.65 1.56
CA GLY A 155 -21.41 -13.12 1.50
C GLY A 155 -21.10 -13.69 0.12
N VAL A 156 -20.67 -12.86 -0.82
CA VAL A 156 -20.36 -13.24 -2.22
C VAL A 156 -19.02 -12.62 -2.62
N MET A 157 -18.15 -13.38 -3.29
CA MET A 157 -16.80 -12.98 -3.73
C MET A 157 -16.63 -13.08 -5.25
N GLY A 158 -15.61 -12.42 -5.80
CA GLY A 158 -15.24 -12.48 -7.21
C GLY A 158 -16.20 -11.72 -8.12
N LEU A 159 -16.60 -10.51 -7.70
CA LEU A 159 -17.48 -9.62 -8.47
C LEU A 159 -18.82 -10.24 -8.91
N LYS A 160 -19.32 -11.23 -8.16
CA LYS A 160 -20.54 -11.98 -8.49
C LYS A 160 -21.81 -11.25 -8.02
N PRO A 161 -22.96 -11.47 -8.69
CA PRO A 161 -24.24 -10.89 -8.28
C PRO A 161 -24.67 -11.28 -6.87
N THR A 162 -25.17 -10.31 -6.11
CA THR A 162 -25.60 -10.49 -4.71
C THR A 162 -27.07 -10.88 -4.56
N GLY A 163 -27.81 -10.91 -5.67
CA GLY A 163 -29.26 -11.13 -5.71
C GLY A 163 -30.10 -9.87 -5.50
N ARG A 164 -29.48 -8.72 -5.19
CA ARG A 164 -30.14 -7.42 -5.03
C ARG A 164 -30.07 -6.57 -6.30
N TYR A 165 -30.90 -5.52 -6.35
CA TYR A 165 -30.99 -4.60 -7.49
C TYR A 165 -30.87 -3.15 -7.04
N CYS A 166 -30.27 -2.33 -7.90
CA CYS A 166 -30.08 -0.91 -7.67
C CYS A 166 -31.42 -0.15 -7.71
N ASP A 167 -31.62 0.66 -6.67
CA ASP A 167 -32.80 1.51 -6.45
C ASP A 167 -32.63 2.96 -6.91
N VAL A 168 -31.43 3.36 -7.37
CA VAL A 168 -31.14 4.73 -7.81
C VAL A 168 -32.15 5.17 -8.87
N THR A 169 -32.82 6.28 -8.59
CA THR A 169 -33.75 6.92 -9.53
C THR A 169 -32.94 7.68 -10.58
N ARG A 170 -33.12 7.35 -11.86
CA ARG A 170 -32.39 8.03 -12.95
C ARG A 170 -32.88 9.47 -13.13
N SER A 171 -32.04 10.32 -13.73
CA SER A 171 -32.20 11.78 -13.83
C SER A 171 -33.52 12.29 -14.43
N ARG A 172 -34.30 11.44 -15.12
CA ARG A 172 -35.64 11.78 -15.63
C ARG A 172 -36.79 11.31 -14.72
N GLY A 173 -36.50 10.83 -13.50
CA GLY A 173 -37.49 10.48 -12.46
C GLY A 173 -38.38 9.26 -12.74
N LEU A 174 -38.46 8.80 -13.99
CA LEU A 174 -39.49 7.86 -14.43
C LEU A 174 -39.21 6.39 -14.07
N ARG A 175 -37.93 5.98 -13.89
CA ARG A 175 -37.56 4.58 -13.60
C ARG A 175 -36.30 4.47 -12.74
N SER A 176 -36.31 3.53 -11.80
CA SER A 176 -35.11 3.11 -11.07
C SER A 176 -34.12 2.38 -11.99
N CYS A 177 -32.84 2.39 -11.61
CA CYS A 177 -31.76 1.81 -12.41
C CYS A 177 -31.93 0.31 -12.66
N ARG A 178 -32.31 -0.45 -11.62
CA ARG A 178 -32.52 -1.91 -11.64
C ARG A 178 -31.34 -2.67 -12.26
N GLY A 179 -30.11 -2.16 -12.11
CA GLY A 179 -28.90 -2.96 -12.36
C GLY A 179 -28.71 -3.98 -11.26
N LYS A 180 -28.12 -5.14 -11.56
CA LYS A 180 -27.76 -6.08 -10.51
C LYS A 180 -26.69 -5.46 -9.62
N LEU A 181 -26.80 -5.73 -8.33
CA LEU A 181 -25.72 -5.43 -7.40
C LEU A 181 -24.76 -6.61 -7.40
N ILE A 182 -23.46 -6.31 -7.49
CA ILE A 182 -22.36 -7.28 -7.46
C ILE A 182 -21.50 -7.02 -6.22
N SER A 183 -20.81 -8.03 -5.71
CA SER A 183 -19.80 -7.81 -4.68
C SER A 183 -18.64 -6.97 -5.22
N THR A 184 -17.93 -6.28 -4.33
CA THR A 184 -16.71 -5.53 -4.68
C THR A 184 -15.43 -6.33 -4.49
N ILE A 185 -15.56 -7.53 -3.92
CA ILE A 185 -14.46 -8.42 -3.58
C ILE A 185 -13.88 -9.04 -4.86
N LEU A 186 -12.58 -8.85 -5.05
CA LEU A 186 -11.84 -9.37 -6.20
C LEU A 186 -11.50 -10.85 -6.04
N ASP A 187 -11.57 -11.61 -7.14
CA ASP A 187 -10.86 -12.88 -7.31
C ASP A 187 -9.44 -12.64 -7.85
N TRP A 188 -8.62 -13.69 -7.96
CA TRP A 188 -7.21 -13.58 -8.33
C TRP A 188 -6.94 -12.92 -9.69
N GLU A 189 -7.81 -13.16 -10.68
CA GLU A 189 -7.67 -12.65 -12.04
C GLU A 189 -8.44 -11.35 -12.28
N ASP A 190 -9.20 -10.88 -11.28
CA ASP A 190 -9.97 -9.64 -11.42
C ASP A 190 -9.04 -8.42 -11.42
N SER A 191 -9.39 -7.43 -12.24
CA SER A 191 -8.70 -6.15 -12.24
C SER A 191 -9.08 -5.33 -11.01
N LEU A 192 -8.13 -4.56 -10.49
CA LEU A 192 -8.42 -3.60 -9.42
C LEU A 192 -9.43 -2.54 -9.90
N PRO A 193 -10.26 -1.99 -8.99
CA PRO A 193 -11.20 -0.93 -9.31
C PRO A 193 -10.47 0.34 -9.78
N ASP A 194 -10.66 0.73 -11.05
CA ASP A 194 -9.98 1.86 -11.69
C ASP A 194 -10.07 3.15 -10.87
N ARG A 195 -11.24 3.46 -10.30
CA ARG A 195 -11.46 4.67 -9.49
C ARG A 195 -10.51 4.72 -8.29
N ASP A 196 -10.45 3.63 -7.55
CA ASP A 196 -9.70 3.55 -6.30
C ASP A 196 -8.19 3.41 -6.57
N LEU A 197 -7.81 2.68 -7.62
CA LEU A 197 -6.41 2.59 -8.07
C LEU A 197 -5.89 3.93 -8.58
N ASN A 198 -6.65 4.66 -9.40
CA ASN A 198 -6.22 5.96 -9.92
C ASN A 198 -6.06 7.00 -8.80
N ARG A 199 -7.00 7.05 -7.84
CA ARG A 199 -6.88 7.93 -6.65
C ARG A 199 -5.68 7.56 -5.79
N ALA A 200 -5.42 6.26 -5.63
CA ALA A 200 -4.27 5.77 -4.88
C ALA A 200 -2.94 6.13 -5.57
N ASP A 201 -2.81 5.91 -6.88
CA ASP A 201 -1.63 6.31 -7.67
C ASP A 201 -1.38 7.82 -7.57
N GLU A 202 -2.43 8.63 -7.75
CA GLU A 202 -2.34 10.09 -7.64
C GLU A 202 -1.85 10.52 -6.24
N ALA A 203 -2.47 9.99 -5.19
CA ALA A 203 -2.08 10.30 -3.82
C ALA A 203 -0.63 9.91 -3.54
N CYS A 204 -0.17 8.75 -4.02
CA CYS A 204 1.21 8.30 -3.81
C CYS A 204 2.23 9.17 -4.54
N ARG A 205 1.94 9.66 -5.75
CA ARG A 205 2.82 10.57 -6.50
C ARG A 205 2.94 11.94 -5.85
N ARG A 206 1.88 12.41 -5.19
CA ARG A 206 1.86 13.69 -4.46
C ARG A 206 2.54 13.61 -3.10
N ALA A 207 2.62 12.42 -2.53
CA ALA A 207 3.13 12.24 -1.19
C ALA A 207 4.61 12.58 -1.07
N ASP A 208 4.97 13.17 0.06
CA ASP A 208 6.35 13.31 0.54
C ASP A 208 6.70 12.28 1.63
N LEU A 209 5.68 11.55 2.13
CA LEU A 209 5.83 10.44 3.07
C LEU A 209 4.81 9.33 2.79
N ALA A 210 5.27 8.11 2.58
CA ALA A 210 4.45 6.91 2.54
C ALA A 210 4.73 6.03 3.76
N LEU A 211 3.70 5.71 4.53
CA LEU A 211 3.78 4.84 5.70
C LEU A 211 3.03 3.54 5.41
N THR A 212 3.72 2.40 5.40
CA THR A 212 3.08 1.08 5.20
C THR A 212 2.94 0.35 6.53
N LEU A 213 1.74 -0.15 6.82
CA LEU A 213 1.39 -0.81 8.08
C LEU A 213 0.84 -2.20 7.82
N GLY A 214 1.50 -3.23 8.33
CA GLY A 214 0.96 -4.60 8.36
C GLY A 214 0.69 -5.21 6.98
N THR A 215 1.56 -4.95 5.99
CA THR A 215 1.49 -5.54 4.65
C THR A 215 2.86 -6.06 4.22
N SER A 216 2.89 -7.25 3.63
CA SER A 216 4.14 -7.82 3.07
C SER A 216 4.50 -7.24 1.69
N LEU A 217 3.63 -6.38 1.12
CA LEU A 217 3.82 -5.70 -0.17
C LEU A 217 4.02 -6.65 -1.36
N GLN A 218 3.56 -7.89 -1.27
CA GLN A 218 3.79 -8.89 -2.31
C GLN A 218 2.86 -8.76 -3.53
N ILE A 219 1.60 -8.34 -3.30
CA ILE A 219 0.56 -8.27 -4.32
C ILE A 219 0.74 -7.01 -5.19
N LYS A 220 0.77 -7.18 -6.51
CA LYS A 220 0.82 -6.07 -7.46
C LYS A 220 -0.59 -5.73 -7.99
N PRO A 221 -0.87 -4.46 -8.32
CA PRO A 221 0.01 -3.29 -8.18
C PRO A 221 0.05 -2.70 -6.77
N SER A 222 -0.85 -3.11 -5.86
CA SER A 222 -1.05 -2.49 -4.53
C SER A 222 0.23 -2.34 -3.70
N GLY A 223 1.06 -3.37 -3.67
CA GLY A 223 2.33 -3.40 -2.92
C GLY A 223 3.43 -2.56 -3.54
N ASP A 224 3.35 -2.22 -4.83
CA ASP A 224 4.34 -1.38 -5.51
C ASP A 224 4.01 0.12 -5.38
N LEU A 225 2.78 0.49 -4.98
CA LEU A 225 2.33 1.89 -4.85
C LEU A 225 3.20 2.75 -3.91
N PRO A 226 3.66 2.29 -2.73
CA PRO A 226 4.55 3.09 -1.87
C PRO A 226 5.83 3.55 -2.57
N LEU A 227 6.30 2.80 -3.59
CA LEU A 227 7.50 3.16 -4.35
C LEU A 227 7.28 4.38 -5.26
N LEU A 228 6.03 4.72 -5.59
CA LEU A 228 5.74 5.94 -6.35
C LEU A 228 6.13 7.19 -5.56
N THR A 229 5.88 7.20 -4.26
CA THR A 229 6.32 8.27 -3.34
C THR A 229 7.84 8.40 -3.31
N LYS A 230 8.56 7.29 -3.26
CA LYS A 230 10.04 7.32 -3.34
C LYS A 230 10.53 7.92 -4.67
N ARG A 231 9.88 7.57 -5.79
CA ARG A 231 10.26 8.05 -7.12
C ARG A 231 10.08 9.56 -7.29
N THR A 232 9.16 10.17 -6.55
CA THR A 232 8.94 11.62 -6.54
C THR A 232 9.77 12.35 -5.47
N GLY A 233 10.67 11.63 -4.77
CA GLY A 233 11.58 12.18 -3.77
C GLY A 233 11.10 12.07 -2.33
N GLY A 234 9.92 11.50 -2.10
CA GLY A 234 9.37 11.27 -0.77
C GLY A 234 10.04 10.12 -0.01
N LYS A 235 9.79 10.09 1.31
CA LYS A 235 10.26 9.01 2.19
C LYS A 235 9.27 7.86 2.20
N VAL A 236 9.78 6.66 2.49
CA VAL A 236 8.99 5.42 2.63
C VAL A 236 9.35 4.81 3.96
N VAL A 237 8.36 4.58 4.80
CA VAL A 237 8.48 3.92 6.10
C VAL A 237 7.67 2.62 6.04
N ILE A 238 8.27 1.53 6.51
CA ILE A 238 7.62 0.23 6.55
C ILE A 238 7.58 -0.24 8.01
N VAL A 239 6.37 -0.50 8.51
CA VAL A 239 6.11 -1.10 9.81
C VAL A 239 5.48 -2.47 9.59
N ASN A 240 6.26 -3.52 9.85
CA ASN A 240 5.81 -4.91 9.68
C ASN A 240 6.67 -5.85 10.53
N LEU A 241 6.08 -6.91 11.06
CA LEU A 241 6.84 -7.94 11.82
C LEU A 241 7.71 -8.79 10.89
N GLN A 242 7.20 -9.14 9.72
CA GLN A 242 7.94 -9.97 8.75
C GLN A 242 8.68 -9.08 7.73
N PRO A 243 9.73 -9.60 7.07
CA PRO A 243 10.32 -8.95 5.90
C PRO A 243 9.27 -8.68 4.83
N THR A 244 9.39 -7.54 4.15
CA THR A 244 8.51 -7.18 3.02
C THR A 244 9.27 -7.24 1.70
N LYS A 245 8.52 -7.25 0.60
CA LYS A 245 9.10 -7.23 -0.75
C LYS A 245 10.03 -6.02 -0.99
N HIS A 246 9.77 -4.90 -0.30
CA HIS A 246 10.37 -3.61 -0.61
C HIS A 246 11.24 -3.04 0.52
N ASP A 247 11.69 -3.88 1.46
CA ASP A 247 12.54 -3.45 2.59
C ASP A 247 13.75 -2.62 2.15
N LYS A 248 14.42 -3.04 1.06
CA LYS A 248 15.59 -2.32 0.50
C LYS A 248 15.29 -0.90 0.00
N HIS A 249 14.03 -0.56 -0.20
CA HIS A 249 13.60 0.76 -0.65
C HIS A 249 13.12 1.66 0.49
N ALA A 250 12.89 1.10 1.68
CA ALA A 250 12.48 1.86 2.85
C ALA A 250 13.61 2.78 3.34
N HIS A 251 13.22 3.96 3.82
CA HIS A 251 14.11 4.88 4.54
C HIS A 251 14.10 4.57 6.04
N LEU A 252 13.05 3.92 6.53
CA LEU A 252 12.92 3.46 7.91
C LEU A 252 12.14 2.15 7.93
N LEU A 253 12.71 1.12 8.56
CA LEU A 253 12.09 -0.18 8.80
C LEU A 253 11.87 -0.32 10.31
N ILE A 254 10.62 -0.55 10.70
CA ILE A 254 10.23 -0.77 12.09
C ILE A 254 9.64 -2.17 12.22
N HIS A 255 10.29 -3.02 12.99
CA HIS A 255 9.80 -4.37 13.26
C HIS A 255 9.16 -4.41 14.65
N GLY A 256 7.85 -4.23 14.69
CA GLY A 256 7.07 -4.23 15.92
C GLY A 256 5.58 -4.34 15.65
N TYR A 257 4.80 -4.57 16.71
CA TYR A 257 3.35 -4.60 16.60
C TYR A 257 2.85 -3.21 16.21
N VAL A 258 2.03 -3.13 15.16
CA VAL A 258 1.51 -1.85 14.65
C VAL A 258 0.73 -1.07 15.69
N ASP A 259 -0.04 -1.75 16.57
CA ASP A 259 -0.78 -1.06 17.65
C ASP A 259 0.17 -0.43 18.69
N GLU A 260 1.31 -1.06 18.96
CA GLU A 260 2.34 -0.50 19.86
C GLU A 260 3.01 0.71 19.22
N VAL A 261 3.44 0.57 17.95
CA VAL A 261 4.06 1.63 17.17
C VAL A 261 3.13 2.85 17.07
N MET A 262 1.87 2.63 16.69
CA MET A 262 0.89 3.70 16.55
C MET A 262 0.53 4.30 17.91
N GLY A 263 0.43 3.50 18.97
CA GLY A 263 0.20 4.01 20.33
C GLY A 263 1.32 4.92 20.84
N GLN A 264 2.59 4.55 20.60
CA GLN A 264 3.74 5.40 20.92
C GLN A 264 3.77 6.66 20.04
N LEU A 265 3.52 6.51 18.73
CA LEU A 265 3.48 7.62 17.78
C LEU A 265 2.44 8.68 18.17
N MET A 266 1.21 8.26 18.47
CA MET A 266 0.12 9.17 18.86
C MET A 266 0.48 9.99 20.11
N LYS A 267 1.14 9.37 21.10
CA LYS A 267 1.67 10.09 22.27
C LYS A 267 2.71 11.15 21.91
N LEU A 268 3.64 10.84 21.01
CA LEU A 268 4.69 11.79 20.57
C LEU A 268 4.14 12.95 19.70
N LEU A 269 3.01 12.71 19.03
CA LEU A 269 2.28 13.74 18.29
C LEU A 269 1.33 14.55 19.20
N GLY A 270 1.13 14.13 20.46
CA GLY A 270 0.19 14.77 21.38
C GLY A 270 -1.28 14.58 20.97
N LEU A 271 -1.59 13.47 20.30
CA LEU A 271 -2.93 13.16 19.81
C LEU A 271 -3.53 11.99 20.59
N GLU A 272 -4.77 12.15 21.05
CA GLU A 272 -5.51 11.06 21.71
C GLU A 272 -6.17 10.15 20.67
N VAL A 273 -6.08 8.83 20.88
CA VAL A 273 -6.77 7.85 20.03
C VAL A 273 -8.26 7.83 20.40
N PRO A 274 -9.18 8.16 19.48
CA PRO A 274 -10.60 8.24 19.79
C PRO A 274 -11.20 6.86 20.10
N GLU A 275 -12.15 6.83 21.03
CA GLU A 275 -12.93 5.63 21.30
C GLU A 275 -13.91 5.32 20.16
N TRP A 276 -14.09 4.03 19.88
CA TRP A 276 -15.05 3.58 18.87
C TRP A 276 -16.42 3.32 19.49
N ALA A 277 -17.40 4.14 19.13
CA ALA A 277 -18.78 4.07 19.62
C ALA A 277 -19.67 3.06 18.85
N GLY A 278 -19.16 2.45 17.78
CA GLY A 278 -19.89 1.52 16.92
C GLY A 278 -19.75 1.84 15.43
N PRO A 279 -20.28 0.97 14.54
CA PRO A 279 -20.16 1.14 13.10
C PRO A 279 -20.70 2.52 12.67
N THR A 280 -19.83 3.35 12.12
CA THR A 280 -20.16 4.72 11.71
C THR A 280 -19.69 4.94 10.29
N LEU A 281 -20.58 5.35 9.39
CA LEU A 281 -20.24 5.65 8.00
C LEU A 281 -19.97 7.15 7.82
N CYS A 282 -18.79 7.50 7.32
CA CYS A 282 -18.43 8.86 6.95
C CYS A 282 -18.21 8.95 5.44
N GLU A 283 -19.14 9.57 4.72
CA GLU A 283 -19.05 9.68 3.25
C GLU A 283 -18.00 10.69 2.79
N SER A 284 -17.78 11.77 3.56
CA SER A 284 -16.82 12.81 3.21
C SER A 284 -16.11 13.40 4.42
N SER A 285 -14.84 13.72 4.22
CA SER A 285 -13.96 14.46 5.13
C SER A 285 -14.37 15.92 5.38
N GLY A 286 -15.36 16.46 4.66
CA GLY A 286 -15.88 17.81 4.93
C GLY A 286 -15.21 18.96 4.17
N GLY A 287 -14.49 18.67 3.07
CA GLY A 287 -14.11 19.69 2.09
C GLY A 287 -12.69 20.24 2.17
N ASP A 288 -11.72 19.50 2.72
CA ASP A 288 -10.31 19.85 2.51
C ASP A 288 -10.00 19.89 0.99
N LEU A 289 -9.65 21.08 0.50
CA LEU A 289 -9.41 21.43 -0.91
C LEU A 289 -8.16 20.75 -1.50
N ASP A 290 -7.41 20.01 -0.68
CA ASP A 290 -6.17 19.34 -1.06
C ASP A 290 -6.39 18.12 -1.97
N ILE A 291 -7.62 17.78 -2.36
CA ILE A 291 -7.87 16.77 -3.41
C ILE A 291 -8.40 17.48 -4.65
N LEU A 292 -7.57 17.50 -5.70
CA LEU A 292 -8.05 17.92 -7.00
C LEU A 292 -9.16 16.97 -7.46
N PRO A 293 -10.26 17.49 -8.05
CA PRO A 293 -11.32 16.64 -8.57
C PRO A 293 -10.75 15.67 -9.62
N PHE A 294 -11.33 14.48 -9.69
CA PHE A 294 -10.96 13.44 -10.65
C PHE A 294 -10.80 14.02 -12.06
N GLY A 295 -9.60 13.88 -12.65
CA GLY A 295 -9.27 14.37 -13.99
C GLY A 295 -8.76 15.82 -14.10
N ALA A 296 -8.56 16.54 -12.99
CA ALA A 296 -8.07 17.92 -13.01
C ALA A 296 -6.55 18.07 -13.20
N TRP A 297 -5.80 16.98 -13.32
CA TRP A 297 -4.37 17.01 -13.64
C TRP A 297 -4.13 16.89 -15.14
N LYS A 298 -3.69 17.99 -15.77
CA LYS A 298 -2.98 17.94 -17.05
C LYS A 298 -1.48 17.84 -16.78
N LYS A 299 -0.94 16.63 -16.87
CA LYS A 299 0.35 16.34 -17.54
C LYS A 299 0.55 14.83 -17.61
N GLU A 300 0.42 14.29 -18.81
CA GLU A 300 0.97 12.98 -19.15
C GLU A 300 2.47 12.99 -18.83
N VAL A 301 2.89 12.23 -17.83
CA VAL A 301 4.28 11.80 -17.75
C VAL A 301 4.30 10.35 -18.24
N LYS A 302 4.64 10.16 -19.53
CA LYS A 302 5.00 8.84 -20.03
C LYS A 302 6.28 8.41 -19.30
N ILE A 303 6.13 7.56 -18.29
CA ILE A 303 7.26 6.88 -17.64
C ILE A 303 7.17 5.41 -18.04
N GLU A 304 8.04 5.00 -18.95
CA GLU A 304 8.21 3.58 -19.29
C GLU A 304 8.71 2.82 -18.05
N LEU A 305 7.96 1.80 -17.66
CA LEU A 305 8.35 0.84 -16.64
C LEU A 305 9.49 -0.04 -17.18
N LYS A 306 10.74 0.38 -17.01
CA LYS A 306 11.88 -0.56 -17.15
C LYS A 306 12.01 -1.36 -15.86
N ILE A 307 11.33 -2.49 -15.82
CA ILE A 307 11.61 -3.55 -14.84
C ILE A 307 12.85 -4.28 -15.38
N GLU A 308 14.02 -4.06 -14.77
CA GLU A 308 15.16 -4.94 -15.00
C GLU A 308 14.87 -6.28 -14.29
N GLU A 309 14.37 -7.26 -15.05
CA GLU A 309 14.34 -8.65 -14.62
C GLU A 309 15.78 -9.16 -14.53
N ASN A 310 16.31 -9.25 -13.32
CA ASN A 310 17.56 -9.95 -13.08
C ASN A 310 17.33 -11.46 -13.28
N LYS A 311 17.66 -11.99 -14.46
CA LYS A 311 17.41 -13.39 -14.86
C LYS A 311 18.43 -14.40 -14.32
N ASP A 312 19.37 -13.99 -13.48
CA ASP A 312 20.42 -14.89 -12.99
C ASP A 312 20.26 -15.21 -11.50
N ALA A 313 19.22 -16.00 -11.16
CA ALA A 313 19.20 -16.82 -9.94
C ALA A 313 18.09 -17.88 -9.98
N VAL A 314 18.13 -18.80 -10.96
CA VAL A 314 17.41 -20.07 -10.85
C VAL A 314 18.44 -21.20 -10.78
N PRO A 315 18.61 -21.88 -9.62
CA PRO A 315 19.46 -23.06 -9.55
C PRO A 315 18.80 -24.19 -10.35
N LYS A 316 19.35 -24.51 -11.53
CA LYS A 316 18.92 -25.67 -12.31
C LYS A 316 19.21 -26.95 -11.52
N LYS A 317 18.13 -27.70 -11.21
CA LYS A 317 18.18 -29.09 -10.72
C LYS A 317 19.13 -29.93 -11.58
N ARG A 318 20.26 -30.37 -11.03
CA ARG A 318 21.14 -31.34 -11.68
C ARG A 318 20.50 -32.73 -11.66
N LYS A 319 20.18 -33.25 -12.85
CA LYS A 319 19.92 -34.68 -13.06
C LYS A 319 21.20 -35.46 -12.79
N LYS A 320 21.10 -36.46 -11.93
CA LYS A 320 22.14 -37.46 -11.66
C LYS A 320 22.17 -38.43 -12.84
N LYS A 321 23.32 -38.58 -13.52
CA LYS A 321 23.62 -39.76 -14.33
C LYS A 321 25.12 -40.03 -14.24
N GLU A 322 25.43 -41.27 -13.89
CA GLU A 322 26.75 -41.86 -13.72
C GLU A 322 27.55 -41.81 -15.02
N GLN A 323 28.86 -41.59 -14.92
CA GLN A 323 29.90 -42.55 -15.34
C GLN A 323 31.31 -41.90 -15.30
N GLY A 324 32.23 -42.64 -14.67
CA GLY A 324 33.66 -42.80 -14.97
C GLY A 324 34.50 -41.59 -15.40
N GLY A 325 35.58 -41.32 -14.65
CA GLY A 325 36.67 -40.49 -15.15
C GLY A 325 37.55 -39.91 -14.06
N GLU A 326 38.56 -40.68 -13.69
CA GLU A 326 39.72 -40.32 -12.87
C GLU A 326 40.49 -39.07 -13.37
N ILE A 327 41.21 -38.44 -12.42
CA ILE A 327 42.46 -37.64 -12.55
C ILE A 327 42.41 -36.15 -12.16
N ASN A 328 42.78 -35.94 -10.90
CA ASN A 328 43.94 -35.17 -10.40
C ASN A 328 43.98 -33.63 -10.59
N CYS A 329 43.73 -32.93 -9.48
CA CYS A 329 44.07 -31.53 -9.25
C CYS A 329 45.58 -31.35 -8.99
N LYS A 330 46.23 -30.46 -9.73
CA LYS A 330 47.40 -29.67 -9.33
C LYS A 330 47.20 -28.25 -9.88
N LYS A 331 47.20 -27.23 -8.99
CA LYS A 331 48.21 -26.15 -8.87
C LYS A 331 48.30 -25.27 -10.14
N ASP A 332 48.18 -23.94 -10.10
CA ASP A 332 48.86 -22.96 -9.25
C ASP A 332 48.16 -21.59 -9.25
N VAL A 333 48.55 -20.79 -8.25
CA VAL A 333 48.24 -19.38 -7.99
C VAL A 333 48.88 -18.45 -9.02
N LYS A 334 48.22 -17.33 -9.36
CA LYS A 334 48.91 -16.04 -9.58
C LYS A 334 47.98 -14.84 -9.37
N VAL A 335 48.42 -13.97 -8.46
CA VAL A 335 47.94 -12.60 -8.22
C VAL A 335 48.90 -11.67 -8.97
N GLU A 336 48.37 -10.70 -9.71
CA GLU A 336 49.13 -9.51 -10.13
C GLU A 336 48.26 -8.26 -9.90
N GLU A 337 48.74 -7.39 -9.00
CA GLU A 337 48.33 -5.98 -8.83
C GLU A 337 49.04 -5.13 -9.89
N GLU A 338 48.39 -4.07 -10.39
CA GLU A 338 49.11 -2.90 -10.90
C GLU A 338 48.42 -1.60 -10.45
N THR A 339 49.27 -0.63 -10.10
CA THR A 339 48.98 0.68 -9.52
C THR A 339 49.34 1.79 -10.52
N LYS A 340 48.58 2.90 -10.42
CA LYS A 340 48.93 4.33 -10.64
C LYS A 340 49.66 4.79 -11.92
N GLU A 341 49.17 5.89 -12.50
CA GLU A 341 49.86 7.20 -12.44
C GLU A 341 49.00 8.41 -12.90
N GLU A 342 49.31 9.57 -12.32
CA GLU A 342 48.73 10.90 -12.50
C GLU A 342 49.47 11.72 -13.59
N GLY A 343 48.86 12.81 -14.10
CA GLY A 343 49.67 13.94 -14.61
C GLY A 343 49.05 14.96 -15.58
N LYS A 344 48.66 16.11 -15.03
CA LYS A 344 48.90 17.53 -15.45
C LYS A 344 48.17 18.24 -16.62
N GLU A 345 47.48 19.32 -16.22
CA GLU A 345 47.50 20.76 -16.63
C GLU A 345 47.69 21.21 -18.10
N ALA A 346 46.84 22.16 -18.54
CA ALA A 346 47.26 23.48 -19.05
C ALA A 346 46.06 24.46 -19.21
N ALA A 347 46.32 25.73 -18.88
CA ALA A 347 45.43 26.89 -18.99
C ALA A 347 45.55 27.60 -20.36
N PHE A 348 44.53 28.39 -20.76
CA PHE A 348 44.77 29.67 -21.47
C PHE A 348 43.55 30.62 -21.41
N SER A 349 43.89 31.89 -21.23
CA SER A 349 43.09 33.12 -21.20
C SER A 349 42.61 33.57 -22.58
N ASP A 350 41.51 34.32 -22.69
CA ASP A 350 41.56 35.72 -23.18
C ASP A 350 40.22 36.48 -23.03
N SER A 351 40.27 37.77 -23.31
CA SER A 351 39.49 38.86 -22.73
C SER A 351 38.65 39.64 -23.76
N ARG A 352 37.42 40.06 -23.35
CA ARG A 352 36.62 41.32 -23.57
C ARG A 352 36.75 42.17 -24.88
N PRO A 353 35.89 43.21 -25.13
CA PRO A 353 34.44 43.45 -24.90
C PRO A 353 33.71 44.15 -26.10
N ILE A 354 32.52 44.77 -25.85
CA ILE A 354 31.81 45.86 -26.61
C ILE A 354 30.68 45.35 -27.55
N LYS A 355 29.42 45.84 -27.62
CA LYS A 355 28.83 47.20 -27.51
C LYS A 355 27.33 47.14 -27.14
N ALA A 356 26.84 48.20 -26.50
CA ALA A 356 25.44 48.51 -26.26
C ALA A 356 24.75 49.09 -27.51
N GLN A 357 23.42 48.93 -27.61
CA GLN A 357 22.56 49.93 -28.26
C GLN A 357 21.15 49.91 -27.65
N THR A 358 20.72 51.10 -27.27
CA THR A 358 19.40 51.55 -26.82
C THR A 358 18.42 51.73 -27.98
N ASP A 359 17.11 51.81 -27.67
CA ASP A 359 16.03 52.65 -28.28
C ASP A 359 14.68 51.96 -27.93
N ILE A 360 13.87 52.38 -26.95
CA ILE A 360 12.95 53.55 -26.79
C ILE A 360 11.79 53.61 -27.83
N GLU A 361 10.60 53.93 -27.30
CA GLU A 361 9.29 54.30 -27.91
C GLU A 361 8.26 53.17 -28.04
N GLN A 362 7.36 52.96 -27.07
CA GLN A 362 6.10 53.66 -26.69
C GLN A 362 4.82 53.28 -27.49
N PRO A 363 3.63 53.21 -26.83
CA PRO A 363 2.36 52.68 -27.37
C PRO A 363 1.42 53.81 -27.87
N PRO A 364 0.26 53.54 -28.52
CA PRO A 364 -1.04 53.25 -27.85
C PRO A 364 -1.90 52.23 -28.67
N SER A 365 -3.09 51.74 -28.32
CA SER A 365 -4.26 52.26 -27.57
C SER A 365 -5.13 51.11 -27.06
#